data_AF-A0A9E2RB60-F1
#
_entry.id   AF-A0A9E2RB60-F1
#
_cell.length_a   1.000
_cell.length_b   1.000
_cell.length_c   1.000
_cell.angle_alpha   90.00
_cell.angle_beta   90.00
_cell.angle_gamma   90.00
#
_symmetry.space_group_name_H-M   'P 1'
#
loop_
_entity.id
_entity.type
_entity.pdbx_description
1 polymer ?
#
loop_
_entity_poly.entity_id
_entity_poly.type
_entity_poly.pdbx_seq_one_letter_code
_entity_poly.pdbx_strand_id
1 'polypeptide(L)'
;MSFTLAPVLALGSVAVGAICGAAVLIVMLLWIRFKPPIIATGEIAPVMRRGVRWWLTLTTFSVLIALAWVLLRSPINLPRTGIYRFVPLALGLIPLLVVNPLYLWRTLWLRQALRKSAGRLCTHCAYDVSTLAPRGTCPECGNAYDIHQDRPLWGTFLKSVEPAQSTSSTTPPSTPPTRPPS
;
A
#
# COMPACT_ATOMS: atom_id res chain seq x y z
N MET A 1 -26.84 -22.12 -48.15
CA MET A 1 -25.83 -22.78 -47.29
C MET A 1 -25.64 -21.91 -46.06
N SER A 2 -26.33 -22.26 -44.98
CA SER A 2 -26.37 -21.49 -43.73
C SER A 2 -25.23 -21.94 -42.84
N PHE A 3 -24.12 -21.20 -42.82
CA PHE A 3 -23.00 -21.46 -41.92
C PHE A 3 -23.39 -21.06 -40.49
N THR A 4 -23.60 -22.06 -39.65
CA THR A 4 -23.86 -21.93 -38.21
C THR A 4 -22.61 -21.40 -37.49
N LEU A 5 -22.50 -20.07 -37.38
CA LEU A 5 -21.45 -19.35 -36.63
C LEU A 5 -21.62 -19.39 -35.09
N ALA A 6 -22.55 -20.19 -34.57
CA ALA A 6 -22.88 -20.24 -33.14
C ALA A 6 -21.76 -20.69 -32.17
N PRO A 7 -20.82 -21.61 -32.49
CA PRO A 7 -19.91 -22.13 -31.48
C PRO A 7 -18.72 -21.19 -31.14
N VAL A 8 -18.35 -20.27 -32.03
CA VAL A 8 -17.16 -19.41 -31.83
C VAL A 8 -17.41 -18.30 -30.80
N LEU A 9 -18.67 -17.87 -30.62
CA LEU A 9 -19.03 -16.86 -29.63
C LEU A 9 -19.08 -17.40 -28.18
N ALA A 10 -19.22 -18.72 -27.99
CA ALA A 10 -19.25 -19.33 -26.66
C ALA A 10 -17.87 -19.36 -25.98
N LEU A 11 -16.80 -19.63 -26.74
CA LEU A 11 -15.43 -19.72 -26.21
C LEU A 11 -14.87 -18.37 -25.71
N GLY A 12 -15.27 -17.25 -26.33
CA GLY A 12 -14.78 -15.92 -25.95
C GLY A 12 -15.27 -15.43 -24.58
N SER A 13 -16.45 -15.89 -24.12
CA SER A 13 -17.01 -15.47 -22.82
C SER A 13 -16.30 -16.13 -21.64
N VAL A 14 -15.85 -17.38 -21.81
CA VAL A 14 -15.17 -18.14 -20.75
C VAL A 14 -13.78 -17.55 -20.45
N ALA A 15 -13.04 -17.15 -21.48
CA ALA A 15 -11.70 -16.59 -21.33
C ALA A 15 -11.70 -15.23 -20.61
N VAL A 16 -12.68 -14.35 -20.88
CA VAL A 16 -12.78 -13.04 -20.20
C VAL A 16 -13.18 -13.22 -18.74
N GLY A 17 -14.06 -14.18 -18.45
CA GLY A 17 -14.41 -14.57 -17.08
C GLY A 17 -13.19 -15.08 -16.31
N ALA A 18 -12.37 -15.93 -16.92
CA ALA A 18 -11.15 -16.46 -16.30
C ALA A 18 -10.11 -15.36 -16.00
N ILE A 19 -9.91 -14.40 -16.90
CA ILE A 19 -8.96 -13.29 -16.69
C ILE A 19 -9.45 -12.35 -15.59
N CYS A 20 -10.75 -12.02 -15.56
CA CYS A 20 -11.31 -11.22 -14.46
C CYS A 20 -11.23 -11.97 -13.13
N GLY A 21 -11.54 -13.27 -13.12
CA GLY A 21 -11.42 -14.13 -11.95
C GLY A 21 -9.98 -14.17 -11.43
N ALA A 22 -9.00 -14.34 -12.32
CA ALA A 22 -7.58 -14.34 -11.97
C ALA A 22 -7.12 -12.97 -11.44
N ALA A 23 -7.56 -11.86 -12.03
CA ALA A 23 -7.22 -10.52 -11.55
C ALA A 23 -7.78 -10.26 -10.15
N VAL A 24 -9.05 -10.63 -9.91
CA VAL A 24 -9.67 -10.56 -8.57
C VAL A 24 -8.92 -11.44 -7.59
N LEU A 25 -8.58 -12.68 -7.98
CA LEU A 25 -7.83 -13.61 -7.15
C LEU A 25 -6.42 -13.09 -6.83
N ILE A 26 -5.72 -12.48 -7.78
CA ILE A 26 -4.40 -11.87 -7.58
C ILE A 26 -4.51 -10.67 -6.65
N VAL A 27 -5.50 -9.80 -6.82
CA VAL A 27 -5.76 -8.68 -5.90
C VAL A 27 -6.07 -9.20 -4.51
N MET A 28 -6.89 -10.25 -4.39
CA MET A 28 -7.25 -10.86 -3.11
C MET A 28 -6.05 -11.55 -2.45
N LEU A 29 -5.22 -12.27 -3.22
CA LEU A 29 -3.98 -12.90 -2.75
C LEU A 29 -2.94 -11.87 -2.35
N LEU A 30 -2.82 -10.78 -3.11
CA LEU A 30 -2.02 -9.62 -2.73
C LEU A 30 -2.57 -9.04 -1.43
N TRP A 31 -3.88 -8.90 -1.27
CA TRP A 31 -4.52 -8.43 -0.03
C TRP A 31 -4.28 -9.35 1.16
N ILE A 32 -4.27 -10.68 0.95
CA ILE A 32 -3.98 -11.68 1.98
C ILE A 32 -2.49 -11.65 2.34
N ARG A 33 -1.58 -11.54 1.36
CA ARG A 33 -0.15 -11.39 1.62
C ARG A 33 0.21 -10.05 2.24
N PHE A 34 -0.50 -8.99 1.87
CA PHE A 34 -0.38 -7.66 2.45
C PHE A 34 -1.26 -7.46 3.66
N LYS A 35 -1.96 -8.50 4.17
CA LYS A 35 -2.77 -8.42 5.37
C LYS A 35 -1.84 -7.87 6.44
N PRO A 36 -1.99 -6.58 6.80
CA PRO A 36 -0.98 -5.94 7.61
C PRO A 36 -0.98 -6.71 8.91
N PRO A 37 0.14 -7.27 9.38
CA PRO A 37 0.23 -7.93 10.69
C PRO A 37 0.01 -6.94 11.86
N ILE A 38 -0.61 -5.80 11.60
CA ILE A 38 -0.54 -4.56 12.35
C ILE A 38 -1.83 -4.30 13.17
N ILE A 39 -2.81 -5.20 13.18
CA ILE A 39 -4.08 -4.95 13.91
C ILE A 39 -3.99 -5.29 15.41
N ALA A 40 -2.92 -5.95 15.87
CA ALA A 40 -2.87 -6.45 17.26
C ALA A 40 -2.30 -5.47 18.31
N THR A 41 -1.71 -4.33 17.94
CA THR A 41 -1.17 -3.36 18.93
C THR A 41 -1.56 -1.94 18.57
N GLY A 42 -2.15 -1.20 19.51
CA GLY A 42 -2.76 0.13 19.34
C GLY A 42 -1.80 1.27 18.96
N GLU A 43 -0.66 1.01 18.36
CA GLU A 43 0.45 1.97 18.17
C GLU A 43 0.66 2.41 16.70
N ILE A 44 -0.39 2.40 15.87
CA ILE A 44 -0.27 2.94 14.50
C ILE A 44 -0.54 4.45 14.53
N ALA A 45 0.41 5.24 14.01
CA ALA A 45 0.24 6.68 13.83
C ALA A 45 -1.05 7.02 13.04
N PRO A 46 -1.87 7.98 13.51
CA PRO A 46 -3.16 8.32 12.90
C PRO A 46 -3.06 8.75 11.43
N VAL A 47 -1.96 9.38 11.02
CA VAL A 47 -1.72 9.78 9.63
C VAL A 47 -1.72 8.58 8.67
N MET A 48 -1.17 7.44 9.08
CA MET A 48 -1.14 6.23 8.25
C MET A 48 -2.49 5.53 8.24
N ARG A 49 -3.21 5.54 9.36
CA ARG A 49 -4.57 4.97 9.43
C ARG A 49 -5.53 5.63 8.44
N ARG A 50 -5.46 6.96 8.29
CA ARG A 50 -6.32 7.70 7.34
C ARG A 50 -5.99 7.35 5.89
N GLY A 51 -4.69 7.29 5.54
CA GLY A 51 -4.24 6.93 4.20
C GLY A 51 -4.63 5.51 3.78
N VAL A 52 -4.43 4.53 4.68
CA VAL A 52 -4.79 3.13 4.44
C VAL A 52 -6.31 2.98 4.24
N ARG A 53 -7.14 3.63 5.07
CA ARG A 53 -8.60 3.57 4.93
C ARG A 53 -9.04 4.13 3.59
N TRP A 54 -8.56 5.30 3.19
CA TRP A 54 -8.90 5.90 1.90
C TRP A 54 -8.48 5.03 0.72
N TRP A 55 -7.28 4.45 0.79
CA TRP A 55 -6.78 3.53 -0.23
C TRP A 55 -7.66 2.27 -0.35
N LEU A 56 -8.01 1.65 0.78
CA LEU A 56 -8.91 0.50 0.83
C LEU A 56 -10.30 0.84 0.29
N THR A 57 -10.89 1.96 0.70
CA THR A 57 -12.23 2.35 0.22
C THR A 57 -12.24 2.58 -1.29
N LEU A 58 -11.21 3.24 -1.83
CA LEU A 58 -11.15 3.58 -3.25
C LEU A 58 -10.89 2.34 -4.12
N THR A 59 -10.01 1.45 -3.68
CA THR A 59 -9.77 0.16 -4.36
C THR A 59 -11.02 -0.72 -4.34
N THR A 60 -11.68 -0.89 -3.19
CA THR A 60 -12.93 -1.65 -3.09
C THR A 60 -14.03 -1.04 -3.97
N PHE A 61 -14.22 0.28 -3.91
CA PHE A 61 -15.21 0.99 -4.73
C PHE A 61 -14.98 0.79 -6.23
N SER A 62 -13.73 0.87 -6.69
CA SER A 62 -13.35 0.64 -8.09
C SER A 62 -13.70 -0.78 -8.55
N VAL A 63 -13.44 -1.80 -7.71
CA VAL A 63 -13.79 -3.19 -8.00
C VAL A 63 -15.31 -3.37 -8.07
N LEU A 64 -16.06 -2.76 -7.15
CA LEU A 64 -17.52 -2.82 -7.14
C LEU A 64 -18.12 -2.17 -8.39
N ILE A 65 -17.59 -1.04 -8.85
CA ILE A 65 -18.02 -0.40 -10.11
C ILE A 65 -17.74 -1.31 -11.30
N ALA A 66 -16.55 -1.91 -11.38
CA ALA A 66 -16.20 -2.81 -12.47
C ALA A 66 -17.14 -4.04 -12.51
N LEU A 67 -17.46 -4.61 -11.33
CA LEU A 67 -18.39 -5.72 -11.21
C LEU A 67 -19.82 -5.31 -11.61
N ALA A 68 -20.29 -4.17 -11.09
CA ALA A 68 -21.60 -3.63 -11.42
C ALA A 68 -21.72 -3.39 -12.93
N TRP A 69 -20.70 -2.85 -13.58
CA TRP A 69 -20.67 -2.65 -15.03
C TRP A 69 -20.81 -3.97 -15.81
N VAL A 70 -20.12 -5.03 -15.38
CA VAL A 70 -20.22 -6.36 -16.02
C VAL A 70 -21.62 -6.95 -15.86
N LEU A 71 -22.24 -6.79 -14.68
CA LEU A 71 -23.59 -7.28 -14.41
C LEU A 71 -24.67 -6.49 -15.16
N LEU A 72 -24.56 -5.16 -15.17
CA LEU A 72 -25.52 -4.27 -15.82
C LEU A 72 -25.45 -4.33 -17.35
N ARG A 73 -24.36 -4.83 -17.91
CA ARG A 73 -24.21 -5.02 -19.36
C ARG A 73 -25.22 -6.00 -19.94
N SER A 74 -25.58 -7.05 -19.19
CA SER A 74 -26.49 -8.09 -19.64
C SER A 74 -27.91 -7.56 -19.97
N PRO A 75 -28.60 -6.85 -19.06
CA PRO A 75 -29.96 -6.37 -19.32
C PRO A 75 -30.06 -5.27 -20.38
N ILE A 76 -29.00 -4.48 -20.60
CA ILE A 76 -29.06 -3.29 -21.47
C ILE A 76 -28.81 -3.63 -22.95
N ASN A 77 -28.55 -4.91 -23.30
CA ASN A 77 -28.25 -5.34 -24.67
C ASN A 77 -27.13 -4.52 -25.34
N LEU A 78 -26.16 -4.03 -24.55
CA LEU A 78 -25.05 -3.26 -25.09
C LEU A 78 -24.26 -4.11 -26.09
N PRO A 79 -23.86 -3.55 -27.24
CA PRO A 79 -23.10 -4.27 -28.25
C PRO A 79 -21.85 -4.90 -27.61
N ARG A 80 -21.61 -6.17 -27.92
CA ARG A 80 -20.45 -6.92 -27.42
C ARG A 80 -19.12 -6.42 -28.02
N THR A 81 -19.18 -5.66 -29.10
CA THR A 81 -18.05 -5.19 -29.89
C THR A 81 -17.57 -3.79 -29.48
N GLY A 82 -16.31 -3.48 -29.80
CA GLY A 82 -15.74 -2.15 -29.64
C GLY A 82 -15.32 -1.78 -28.21
N ILE A 83 -15.40 -0.48 -27.92
CA ILE A 83 -14.80 0.18 -26.74
C ILE A 83 -15.39 -0.35 -25.42
N TYR A 84 -16.67 -0.76 -25.41
CA TYR A 84 -17.36 -1.26 -24.21
C TYR A 84 -16.74 -2.51 -23.60
N ARG A 85 -15.93 -3.27 -24.35
CA ARG A 85 -15.17 -4.42 -23.82
C ARG A 85 -14.01 -3.99 -22.92
N PHE A 86 -13.43 -2.82 -23.16
CA PHE A 86 -12.26 -2.33 -22.42
C PHE A 86 -12.64 -1.51 -21.19
N VAL A 87 -13.88 -1.01 -21.10
CA VAL A 87 -14.35 -0.21 -19.95
C VAL A 87 -14.13 -0.91 -18.59
N PRO A 88 -14.58 -2.16 -18.36
CA PRO A 88 -14.35 -2.82 -17.07
C PRO A 88 -12.88 -3.14 -16.83
N LEU A 89 -12.12 -3.42 -17.90
CA LEU A 89 -10.68 -3.64 -17.80
C LEU A 89 -9.98 -2.36 -17.33
N ALA A 90 -10.28 -1.22 -17.95
CA ALA A 90 -9.73 0.08 -17.59
C ALA A 90 -10.10 0.46 -16.14
N LEU A 91 -11.37 0.30 -15.76
CA LEU A 91 -11.84 0.55 -14.39
C LEU A 91 -11.16 -0.34 -13.35
N GLY A 92 -10.90 -1.61 -13.67
CA GLY A 92 -10.15 -2.52 -12.81
C GLY A 92 -8.66 -2.17 -12.73
N LEU A 93 -8.08 -1.63 -13.80
CA LEU A 93 -6.64 -1.35 -13.92
C LEU A 93 -6.25 0.00 -13.31
N ILE A 94 -7.15 0.99 -13.27
CA ILE A 94 -6.92 2.32 -12.65
C ILE A 94 -6.37 2.24 -11.21
N PRO A 95 -6.99 1.51 -10.25
CA PRO A 95 -6.47 1.44 -8.89
C PRO A 95 -5.08 0.82 -8.82
N LEU A 96 -4.79 -0.14 -9.71
CA LEU A 96 -3.49 -0.79 -9.78
C LEU A 96 -2.40 0.16 -10.31
N LEU A 97 -2.71 0.90 -11.38
CA LEU A 97 -1.73 1.74 -12.09
C LEU A 97 -1.59 3.16 -11.54
N VAL A 98 -2.60 3.68 -10.85
CA VAL A 98 -2.60 5.07 -10.35
C VAL A 98 -2.53 5.08 -8.84
N VAL A 99 -3.49 4.41 -8.19
CA VAL A 99 -3.70 4.56 -6.74
C VAL A 99 -2.59 3.85 -5.95
N ASN A 100 -2.20 2.64 -6.39
CA ASN A 100 -1.13 1.86 -5.75
C ASN A 100 0.25 2.53 -5.84
N PRO A 101 0.76 2.98 -7.02
CA PRO A 101 2.05 3.67 -7.07
C PRO A 101 2.05 5.02 -6.36
N LEU A 102 0.94 5.78 -6.38
CA LEU A 102 0.83 7.01 -5.58
C LEU A 102 0.91 6.72 -4.08
N TYR A 103 0.25 5.66 -3.62
CA TYR A 103 0.33 5.23 -2.23
C TYR A 103 1.76 4.78 -1.86
N LEU A 104 2.39 3.96 -2.70
CA LEU A 104 3.78 3.53 -2.50
C LEU A 104 4.73 4.73 -2.48
N TRP A 105 4.64 5.63 -3.46
CA TRP A 105 5.44 6.85 -3.52
C TRP A 105 5.27 7.68 -2.25
N ARG A 106 4.02 7.90 -1.81
CA ARG A 106 3.72 8.61 -0.57
C ARG A 106 4.36 7.92 0.65
N THR A 107 4.28 6.59 0.74
CA THR A 107 4.90 5.85 1.85
C THR A 107 6.43 5.91 1.81
N LEU A 108 7.03 5.87 0.62
CA LEU A 108 8.47 6.01 0.44
C LEU A 108 8.94 7.42 0.81
N TRP A 109 8.21 8.44 0.40
CA TRP A 109 8.47 9.83 0.77
C TRP A 109 8.38 10.02 2.29
N LEU A 110 7.33 9.47 2.92
CA LEU A 110 7.17 9.52 4.37
C LEU A 110 8.32 8.80 5.10
N ARG A 111 8.79 7.66 4.58
CA ARG A 111 9.97 6.96 5.11
C ARG A 111 11.24 7.80 4.98
N GLN A 112 11.43 8.49 3.87
CA GLN A 112 12.56 9.39 3.68
C GLN A 112 12.49 10.57 4.65
N ALA A 113 11.31 11.18 4.82
CA ALA A 113 11.08 12.25 5.78
C ALA A 113 11.36 11.79 7.23
N LEU A 114 10.91 10.59 7.59
CA LEU A 114 11.17 9.94 8.89
C LEU A 114 12.66 9.78 9.18
N ARG A 115 13.45 9.36 8.18
CA ARG A 115 14.90 9.21 8.30
C ARG A 115 15.58 10.57 8.49
N LYS A 116 15.15 11.59 7.74
CA LYS A 116 15.71 12.95 7.82
C LYS A 116 15.45 13.61 9.18
N SER A 117 14.27 13.42 9.76
CA SER A 117 13.88 13.99 11.05
C SER A 117 14.25 13.13 12.27
N ALA A 118 14.96 12.02 12.06
CA ALA A 118 15.32 11.04 13.11
C ALA A 118 14.09 10.56 13.93
N GLY A 119 12.94 10.42 13.28
CA GLY A 119 11.69 10.01 13.93
C GLY A 119 10.90 11.14 14.61
N ARG A 120 11.27 12.41 14.39
CA ARG A 120 10.58 13.59 14.97
C ARG A 120 9.56 14.17 14.00
N LEU A 121 8.56 13.38 13.63
CA LEU A 121 7.42 13.84 12.83
C LEU A 121 6.14 13.89 13.65
N CYS A 122 5.29 14.87 13.37
CA CYS A 122 3.93 14.90 13.90
C CYS A 122 3.15 13.65 13.44
N THR A 123 2.55 12.92 14.37
CA THR A 123 1.83 11.66 14.10
C THR A 123 0.52 11.85 13.32
N HIS A 124 0.02 13.08 13.23
CA HIS A 124 -1.22 13.45 12.55
C HIS A 124 -1.02 13.90 11.08
N CYS A 125 0.01 14.70 10.80
CA CYS A 125 0.25 15.25 9.45
C CYS A 125 1.61 14.90 8.84
N ALA A 126 2.50 14.25 9.61
CA ALA A 126 3.89 13.97 9.23
C ALA A 126 4.77 15.21 8.97
N TYR A 127 4.40 16.37 9.53
CA TYR A 127 5.27 17.54 9.51
C TYR A 127 6.50 17.34 10.41
N ASP A 128 7.65 17.88 9.97
CA ASP A 128 8.90 17.81 10.72
C ASP A 128 8.88 18.79 11.89
N VAL A 129 8.86 18.25 13.11
CA VAL A 129 8.88 19.03 14.36
C VAL A 129 10.25 19.02 15.02
N SER A 130 11.30 18.60 14.31
CA SER A 130 12.66 18.49 14.86
C SER A 130 13.26 19.82 15.30
N THR A 131 12.79 20.94 14.74
CA THR A 131 13.21 22.31 15.05
C THR A 131 12.34 23.01 16.09
N LEU A 132 11.20 22.42 16.47
CA LEU A 132 10.29 22.99 17.46
C LEU A 132 10.60 22.46 18.87
N ALA A 133 9.92 23.02 19.88
CA ALA A 133 10.00 22.54 21.25
C ALA A 133 9.60 21.04 21.36
N PRO A 134 10.06 20.30 22.38
CA PRO A 134 9.74 18.86 22.51
C PRO A 134 8.25 18.53 22.61
N ARG A 135 7.44 19.50 23.06
CA ARG A 135 5.98 19.41 23.20
C ARG A 135 5.37 20.71 22.73
N GLY A 136 4.22 20.64 22.06
CA GLY A 136 3.52 21.82 21.59
C GLY A 136 2.39 21.51 20.63
N THR A 137 2.00 22.51 19.84
CA THR A 137 0.98 22.38 18.80
C THR A 137 1.65 22.41 17.43
N CYS A 138 1.29 21.47 16.56
CA CYS A 138 1.83 21.40 15.21
C CYS A 138 1.33 22.60 14.37
N PRO A 139 2.22 23.37 13.71
CA PRO A 139 1.82 24.54 12.93
C PRO A 139 1.01 24.19 11.67
N GLU A 140 1.15 22.98 11.14
CA GLU A 140 0.43 22.53 9.94
C GLU A 140 -1.01 22.07 10.22
N CYS A 141 -1.18 21.24 11.26
CA CYS A 141 -2.47 20.57 11.50
C CYS A 141 -3.18 21.01 12.78
N GLY A 142 -2.56 21.85 13.60
CA GLY A 142 -3.13 22.33 14.86
C GLY A 142 -3.27 21.28 15.96
N ASN A 143 -2.83 20.03 15.74
CA ASN A 143 -2.88 18.99 16.77
C ASN A 143 -1.69 19.10 17.73
N ALA A 144 -1.91 18.75 18.99
CA ALA A 144 -0.82 18.61 19.95
C ALA A 144 0.14 17.49 19.54
N TYR A 145 1.43 17.67 19.82
CA TYR A 145 2.46 16.65 19.64
C TYR A 145 3.37 16.59 20.88
N ASP A 146 3.92 15.40 21.12
CA ASP A 146 4.95 15.17 22.13
C ASP A 146 6.00 14.23 21.54
N ILE A 147 7.20 14.76 21.28
CA ILE A 147 8.29 14.00 20.65
C ILE A 147 8.61 12.72 21.43
N HIS A 148 8.54 12.74 22.75
CA HIS A 148 8.86 11.56 23.57
C HIS A 148 7.77 10.50 23.50
N GLN A 149 6.50 10.93 23.48
CA GLN A 149 5.35 10.03 23.37
C GLN A 149 5.17 9.48 21.95
N ASP A 150 5.46 10.29 20.93
CA ASP A 150 5.24 9.97 19.52
C ASP A 150 6.38 9.12 18.92
N ARG A 151 7.61 9.24 19.42
CA ARG A 151 8.77 8.48 18.94
C ARG A 151 8.56 6.95 18.90
N PRO A 152 8.01 6.27 19.93
CA PRO A 152 7.77 4.83 19.86
C PRO A 152 6.78 4.44 18.75
N LEU A 153 5.79 5.29 18.44
CA LEU A 153 4.83 5.07 17.35
C LEU A 153 5.49 5.04 15.97
N TRP A 154 6.61 5.76 15.81
CA TRP A 154 7.43 5.72 14.60
C TRP A 154 8.47 4.60 14.61
N GLY A 155 8.88 4.15 15.80
CA GLY A 155 9.87 3.08 15.98
C GLY A 155 9.44 1.75 15.38
N THR A 156 8.15 1.40 15.47
CA THR A 156 7.58 0.20 14.82
C THR A 156 7.73 0.24 13.30
N PHE A 157 7.57 1.40 12.69
CA PHE A 157 7.79 1.56 11.24
C PHE A 157 9.26 1.44 10.85
N LEU A 158 10.17 2.03 11.63
CA LEU A 158 11.61 1.94 11.34
C LEU A 158 12.12 0.50 11.47
N LYS A 159 11.67 -0.24 12.49
CA LYS A 159 12.01 -1.67 12.68
C LYS A 159 11.60 -2.55 11.49
N SER A 160 10.48 -2.23 10.83
CA SER A 160 10.04 -2.98 9.64
C SER A 160 10.87 -2.69 8.38
N VAL A 161 11.62 -1.59 8.38
CA VAL A 161 12.38 -1.10 7.23
C VAL A 161 13.86 -1.40 7.36
N GLU A 162 14.37 -1.63 8.57
CA GLU A 162 15.73 -2.10 8.78
C GLU A 162 15.89 -3.43 8.01
N PRO A 163 16.60 -3.45 6.87
CA PRO A 163 16.79 -4.69 6.14
C PRO A 163 17.53 -5.64 7.07
N ALA A 164 17.24 -6.94 6.98
CA ALA A 164 17.86 -8.01 7.78
C ALA A 164 19.40 -8.13 7.64
N GLN A 165 20.06 -7.08 7.14
CA GLN A 165 21.49 -6.96 6.88
C GLN A 165 22.32 -6.58 8.12
N SER A 166 21.71 -6.31 9.28
CA SER A 166 22.46 -6.02 10.52
C SER A 166 22.78 -7.25 11.38
N THR A 167 22.60 -8.47 10.87
CA THR A 167 23.15 -9.69 11.49
C THR A 167 24.56 -10.04 11.04
N SER A 168 25.13 -9.30 10.08
CA SER A 168 26.49 -9.55 9.56
C SER A 168 27.51 -8.46 9.96
N SER A 169 27.63 -8.17 11.25
CA SER A 169 28.78 -7.49 11.89
C SER A 169 28.44 -7.35 13.38
N THR A 170 29.05 -8.07 14.31
CA THR A 170 30.47 -7.95 14.65
C THR A 170 30.86 -9.17 15.46
N THR A 171 31.68 -10.04 14.87
CA THR A 171 32.68 -10.77 15.66
C THR A 171 33.55 -9.69 16.31
N PRO A 172 33.68 -9.65 17.65
CA PRO A 172 34.51 -8.65 18.31
C PRO A 172 35.95 -8.76 17.77
N PRO A 173 36.64 -7.64 17.51
CA PRO A 173 38.05 -7.67 17.18
C PRO A 173 38.79 -8.36 18.33
N SER A 174 39.41 -9.49 18.03
CA SER A 174 40.31 -10.20 18.93
C SER A 174 41.38 -9.22 19.43
N THR A 175 41.43 -9.03 20.74
CA THR A 175 42.46 -8.25 21.44
C THR A 175 43.86 -8.67 20.95
N PRO A 176 44.73 -7.74 20.50
CA PRO A 176 46.09 -8.08 20.14
C PRO A 176 46.88 -8.51 21.40
N PRO A 177 47.73 -9.55 21.31
CA PRO A 177 48.47 -10.07 22.46
C PRO A 177 49.48 -9.03 22.97
N THR A 178 49.39 -8.73 24.27
CA THR A 178 50.30 -7.86 25.01
C THR A 178 51.71 -8.46 25.05
N ARG A 179 52.71 -7.76 24.51
CA ARG A 179 54.13 -8.16 24.58
C ARG A 179 54.71 -7.81 25.96
N PRO A 180 55.37 -8.74 26.68
CA PRO A 180 55.99 -8.44 27.97
C PRO A 180 57.27 -7.60 27.81
N PRO A 181 57.58 -6.74 28.79
CA PRO A 181 58.82 -5.95 28.81
C PRO A 181 60.03 -6.81 29.23
N SER A 182 61.16 -6.53 28.58
CA SER A 182 62.49 -7.12 28.78
C SER A 182 63.24 -6.51 29.96
#